data_AF-A0A522YGW6-F1
#
_entry.id   AF-A0A522YGW6-F1
#
_cell.length_a   1.000
_cell.length_b   1.000
_cell.length_c   1.000
_cell.angle_alpha   90.00
_cell.angle_beta   90.00
_cell.angle_gamma   90.00
#
_symmetry.space_group_name_H-M   'P 1'
#
loop_
_entity.id
_entity.type
_entity.pdbx_description
1 polymer ?
#
loop_
_entity_poly.entity_id
_entity_poly.type
_entity_poly.pdbx_seq_one_letter_code
_entity_poly.pdbx_strand_id
1 'polypeptide(L)'
;MSKLPARREGRGPASGREPDPRDLVQPDRVGLDVRLELVNLERNLLLEKRQSAAVKARLAALDALLKRHHAQRLRHRDKTFALHRRIMALNAVFDKSLAKMARAEEGAWAAVRRALKPHQRKGFDKMMAERRRMERFWSDQRKDSMKGKDPTGKDPV
;
A
#
# COMPACT_ATOMS: atom_id res chain seq x y z
N MET A 1 4.52 48.10 -3.23
CA MET A 1 3.37 47.21 -2.96
C MET A 1 3.44 46.03 -3.94
N SER A 2 4.07 44.92 -3.52
CA SER A 2 4.34 43.77 -4.38
C SER A 2 3.14 42.84 -4.48
N LYS A 3 2.69 42.58 -5.71
CA LYS A 3 1.70 41.56 -6.06
C LYS A 3 2.39 40.18 -6.01
N LEU A 4 1.89 39.28 -5.16
CA LEU A 4 2.26 37.86 -5.17
C LEU A 4 1.62 37.18 -6.39
N PRO A 5 2.35 36.33 -7.14
CA PRO A 5 1.76 35.54 -8.20
C PRO A 5 0.93 34.39 -7.62
N ALA A 6 -0.21 34.12 -8.26
CA ALA A 6 -1.11 33.04 -7.92
C ALA A 6 -0.37 31.68 -8.01
N ARG A 7 -0.48 30.88 -6.94
CA ARG A 7 -0.10 29.46 -6.97
C ARG A 7 -0.90 28.78 -8.06
N ARG A 8 -0.23 28.35 -9.13
CA ARG A 8 -0.74 27.29 -10.00
C ARG A 8 -0.82 26.03 -9.14
N GLU A 9 -2.03 25.67 -8.72
CA GLU A 9 -2.34 24.32 -8.30
C GLU A 9 -2.00 23.40 -9.48
N GLY A 10 -0.97 22.58 -9.31
CA GLY A 10 -0.69 21.50 -10.24
C GLY A 10 -1.94 20.64 -10.31
N ARG A 11 -2.51 20.51 -11.51
CA ARG A 11 -3.54 19.52 -11.80
C ARG A 11 -2.99 18.16 -11.37
N GLY A 12 -3.53 17.62 -10.28
CA GLY A 12 -3.39 16.21 -9.98
C GLY A 12 -3.90 15.38 -11.16
N PRO A 13 -3.41 14.14 -11.34
CA PRO A 13 -3.83 13.28 -12.43
C PRO A 13 -5.36 13.11 -12.40
N ALA A 14 -5.98 13.34 -13.56
CA ALA A 14 -7.42 13.48 -13.75
C ALA A 14 -8.22 12.15 -13.68
N SER A 15 -7.78 11.17 -12.90
CA SER A 15 -8.48 9.90 -12.77
C SER A 15 -8.32 9.35 -11.37
N GLY A 16 -9.42 9.17 -10.64
CA GLY A 16 -9.49 8.50 -9.34
C GLY A 16 -9.17 6.99 -9.37
N ARG A 17 -8.26 6.57 -10.24
CA ARG A 17 -7.56 5.30 -10.10
C ARG A 17 -6.43 5.51 -9.11
N GLU A 18 -6.43 4.75 -8.02
CA GLU A 18 -5.18 4.53 -7.30
C GLU A 18 -4.12 4.10 -8.32
N PRO A 19 -2.92 4.72 -8.33
CA PRO A 19 -1.87 4.31 -9.24
C PRO A 19 -1.63 2.81 -9.06
N ASP A 20 -1.67 2.05 -10.16
CA ASP A 20 -1.32 0.64 -10.09
C ASP A 20 0.11 0.60 -9.51
N PRO A 21 0.38 -0.17 -8.44
CA PRO A 21 1.74 -0.33 -7.92
C PRO A 21 2.77 -0.73 -8.99
N ARG A 22 2.30 -1.22 -10.16
CA ARG A 22 3.10 -1.50 -11.35
C ARG A 22 3.51 -0.23 -12.12
N ASP A 23 2.73 0.84 -12.05
CA ASP A 23 2.96 2.12 -12.75
C ASP A 23 3.97 3.02 -12.02
N LEU A 24 4.26 2.74 -10.75
CA LEU A 24 5.29 3.45 -9.96
C LEU A 24 6.72 2.96 -10.25
N VAL A 25 6.90 1.99 -11.16
CA VAL A 25 8.20 1.44 -11.52
C VAL A 25 8.68 2.11 -12.80
N GLN A 26 9.71 2.95 -12.69
CA GLN A 26 10.40 3.58 -13.82
C GLN A 26 10.76 2.55 -14.91
N PRO A 27 10.85 2.97 -16.19
CA PRO A 27 11.20 2.08 -17.28
C PRO A 27 12.54 1.37 -16.99
N ASP A 28 12.44 0.07 -16.74
CA ASP A 28 13.52 -0.87 -16.39
C ASP A 28 14.55 -0.98 -17.52
N ARG A 29 15.46 -0.01 -17.66
CA ARG A 29 16.75 -0.29 -18.32
C ARG A 29 17.60 -1.05 -17.33
N VAL A 30 17.49 -2.38 -17.37
CA VAL A 30 18.31 -3.26 -16.52
C VAL A 30 19.34 -4.00 -17.35
N GLY A 31 20.58 -3.85 -16.91
CA GLY A 31 21.76 -4.39 -17.58
C GLY A 31 22.76 -3.29 -17.86
N LEU A 32 23.94 -3.73 -18.25
CA LEU A 32 25.03 -2.87 -18.66
C LEU A 32 25.05 -2.85 -20.19
N ASP A 33 25.18 -1.68 -20.81
CA ASP A 33 25.58 -1.65 -22.22
C ASP A 33 27.07 -1.94 -22.30
N VAL A 34 27.40 -3.24 -22.37
CA VAL A 34 28.78 -3.74 -22.39
C VAL A 34 29.61 -3.08 -23.49
N ARG A 35 29.00 -2.71 -24.62
CA ARG A 35 29.73 -2.06 -25.72
C ARG A 35 30.05 -0.62 -25.36
N LEU A 36 29.07 0.13 -24.86
CA LEU A 36 29.26 1.52 -24.44
C LEU A 36 30.30 1.61 -23.32
N GLU A 37 30.19 0.75 -22.31
CA GLU A 37 31.11 0.76 -21.18
C GLU A 37 32.53 0.32 -21.56
N LEU A 38 32.67 -0.65 -22.47
CA LEU A 38 33.98 -1.02 -23.00
C LEU A 38 34.62 0.14 -23.77
N VAL A 39 33.87 0.81 -24.65
CA VAL A 39 34.37 1.97 -25.40
C VAL A 39 34.80 3.10 -24.47
N ASN A 40 34.04 3.36 -23.41
CA ASN A 40 34.42 4.35 -22.39
C ASN A 40 35.72 3.97 -21.68
N LEU A 41 35.90 2.70 -21.30
CA LEU A 41 37.11 2.25 -20.62
C LEU A 41 38.33 2.25 -21.56
N GLU A 42 38.16 1.83 -22.81
CA GLU A 42 39.23 1.85 -23.82
C GLU A 42 39.72 3.27 -24.10
N ARG A 43 38.80 4.25 -24.18
CA ARG A 43 39.12 5.66 -24.39
C ARG A 43 39.86 6.30 -23.23
N ASN A 44 39.48 5.97 -21.99
CA ASN A 44 40.01 6.65 -20.80
C ASN A 44 41.25 5.96 -20.21
N LEU A 45 41.44 4.66 -20.45
CA LEU A 45 42.49 3.86 -19.79
C LEU A 45 43.53 3.29 -20.76
N LEU A 46 43.40 3.55 -22.08
CA LEU A 46 44.33 3.08 -23.12
C LEU A 46 44.62 1.57 -23.00
N LEU A 47 43.56 0.78 -22.87
CA LEU A 47 43.66 -0.66 -22.65
C LEU A 47 44.39 -1.36 -23.81
N GLU A 48 45.32 -2.26 -23.48
CA GLU A 48 45.90 -3.16 -24.46
C GLU A 48 44.84 -4.17 -24.96
N LYS A 49 45.04 -4.71 -26.17
CA LYS A 49 44.10 -5.67 -26.78
C LYS A 49 43.74 -6.86 -25.87
N ARG A 50 44.70 -7.38 -25.10
CA ARG A 50 44.46 -8.45 -24.13
C ARG A 50 43.64 -7.97 -22.92
N GLN A 51 43.87 -6.75 -22.46
CA GLN A 51 43.11 -6.13 -21.37
C GLN A 51 41.67 -5.82 -21.80
N SER A 52 41.46 -5.27 -23.00
CA SER A 52 40.12 -5.05 -23.57
C SER A 52 39.29 -6.33 -23.63
N ALA A 53 39.89 -7.43 -24.08
CA ALA A 53 39.21 -8.73 -24.12
C ALA A 53 38.80 -9.21 -22.71
N ALA A 54 39.69 -9.06 -21.72
CA ALA A 54 39.41 -9.45 -20.34
C ALA A 54 38.33 -8.55 -19.69
N VAL A 55 38.39 -7.24 -19.92
CA VAL A 55 37.40 -6.27 -19.43
C VAL A 55 36.03 -6.55 -20.04
N LYS A 56 35.96 -6.74 -21.37
CA LYS A 56 34.73 -7.10 -22.06
C LYS A 56 34.07 -8.36 -21.46
N ALA A 57 34.86 -9.40 -21.19
CA ALA A 57 34.37 -10.62 -20.57
C ALA A 57 33.81 -10.37 -19.16
N ARG A 58 34.48 -9.56 -18.35
CA ARG A 58 34.02 -9.17 -17.01
C ARG A 58 32.73 -8.34 -17.04
N LEU A 59 32.64 -7.36 -17.94
CA LEU A 59 31.43 -6.56 -18.13
C LEU A 59 30.24 -7.41 -18.60
N ALA A 60 30.47 -8.36 -19.50
CA ALA A 60 29.43 -9.30 -19.94
C ALA A 60 28.95 -10.22 -18.80
N ALA A 61 29.88 -10.70 -17.96
CA ALA A 61 29.52 -11.50 -16.78
C ALA A 61 28.71 -10.68 -15.76
N LEU A 62 29.09 -9.42 -15.53
CA LEU A 62 28.37 -8.51 -14.65
C LEU A 62 26.95 -8.22 -15.18
N ASP A 63 26.82 -7.90 -16.47
CA ASP A 63 25.51 -7.68 -17.12
C ASP A 63 24.59 -8.91 -16.98
N ALA A 64 25.13 -10.11 -17.21
CA ALA A 64 24.38 -11.34 -17.03
C ALA A 64 23.91 -11.54 -15.58
N LEU A 65 24.75 -11.19 -14.59
CA LEU A 65 24.41 -11.27 -13.16
C LEU A 65 23.31 -10.26 -12.81
N LEU A 66 23.43 -9.01 -13.25
CA LEU A 66 22.41 -7.96 -13.05
C LEU A 66 21.05 -8.39 -13.61
N LYS A 67 21.03 -8.90 -14.84
CA LYS A 67 19.81 -9.40 -15.49
C LYS A 67 19.19 -10.57 -14.73
N ARG A 68 20.00 -11.51 -14.22
CA ARG A 68 19.52 -12.65 -13.42
C ARG A 68 18.87 -12.20 -12.11
N HIS A 69 19.52 -11.31 -11.36
CA HIS A 69 18.96 -10.79 -10.10
C HIS A 69 17.69 -9.98 -10.33
N HIS A 70 17.63 -9.18 -11.40
CA HIS A 70 16.41 -8.47 -11.73
C HIS A 70 15.27 -9.40 -12.11
N ALA A 71 15.52 -10.43 -12.92
CA ALA A 71 14.53 -11.46 -13.22
C ALA A 71 14.04 -12.16 -11.93
N GLN A 72 14.94 -12.42 -10.97
CA GLN A 72 14.56 -12.95 -9.67
C GLN A 72 13.69 -11.98 -8.87
N ARG A 73 14.06 -10.69 -8.82
CA ARG A 73 13.26 -9.63 -8.17
C ARG A 73 11.86 -9.55 -8.78
N LEU A 74 11.72 -9.58 -10.10
CA LEU A 74 10.41 -9.58 -10.76
C LEU A 74 9.57 -10.81 -10.37
N ARG A 75 10.17 -12.00 -10.34
CA ARG A 75 9.47 -13.21 -9.88
C ARG A 75 9.00 -13.09 -8.42
N HIS A 76 9.81 -12.52 -7.53
CA HIS A 76 9.40 -12.29 -6.15
C HIS A 76 8.29 -11.24 -6.06
N ARG A 77 8.39 -10.15 -6.82
CA ARG A 77 7.34 -9.13 -6.92
C ARG A 77 6.00 -9.76 -7.33
N ASP A 78 5.99 -10.59 -8.36
CA ASP A 78 4.78 -11.24 -8.84
C ASP A 78 4.19 -12.21 -7.81
N LYS A 79 5.04 -12.96 -7.09
CA LYS A 79 4.61 -13.80 -5.96
C LYS A 79 3.99 -12.97 -4.84
N THR A 80 4.60 -11.84 -4.48
CA THR A 80 4.06 -10.93 -3.47
C THR A 80 2.72 -10.36 -3.89
N PHE A 81 2.55 -9.94 -5.14
CA PHE A 81 1.25 -9.48 -5.64
C PHE A 81 0.19 -10.59 -5.66
N ALA A 82 0.58 -11.83 -5.99
CA ALA A 82 -0.34 -12.96 -5.90
C ALA A 82 -0.78 -13.24 -4.46
N LEU A 83 0.15 -13.20 -3.50
CA LEU A 83 -0.17 -13.34 -2.07
C LEU A 83 -1.07 -12.20 -1.58
N HIS A 84 -0.77 -10.96 -1.95
CA HIS A 84 -1.59 -9.81 -1.59
C HIS A 84 -3.03 -9.96 -2.08
N ARG A 85 -3.23 -10.40 -3.34
CA ARG A 85 -4.57 -10.69 -3.87
C ARG A 85 -5.30 -11.78 -3.08
N ARG A 86 -4.59 -12.82 -2.64
CA ARG A 86 -5.18 -13.88 -1.79
C ARG A 86 -5.59 -13.34 -0.42
N ILE A 87 -4.78 -12.49 0.19
CA ILE A 87 -5.10 -11.84 1.47
C ILE A 87 -6.35 -10.97 1.32
N MET A 88 -6.44 -10.16 0.26
CA MET A 88 -7.65 -9.36 -0.01
C MET A 88 -8.90 -10.21 -0.20
N ALA A 89 -8.78 -11.35 -0.90
CA ALA A 89 -9.90 -12.27 -1.06
C ALA A 89 -10.35 -12.90 0.27
N LEU A 90 -9.42 -13.27 1.15
CA LEU A 90 -9.74 -13.76 2.49
C LEU A 90 -10.42 -12.68 3.34
N ASN A 91 -9.91 -11.45 3.32
CA ASN A 91 -10.53 -10.32 4.02
C ASN A 91 -11.98 -10.12 3.57
N ALA A 92 -12.26 -10.21 2.26
CA ALA A 92 -13.63 -10.10 1.76
C ALA A 92 -14.57 -11.21 2.27
N VAL A 93 -14.05 -12.41 2.56
CA VAL A 93 -14.83 -13.48 3.20
C VAL A 93 -15.14 -13.13 4.65
N PHE A 94 -14.13 -12.65 5.39
CA PHE A 94 -14.34 -12.19 6.77
C PHE A 94 -15.32 -11.03 6.86
N ASP A 95 -15.23 -10.04 5.96
CA ASP A 95 -16.15 -8.91 5.92
C ASP A 95 -17.61 -9.36 5.71
N LYS A 96 -17.83 -10.32 4.81
CA LYS A 96 -19.16 -10.93 4.61
C LYS A 96 -19.65 -11.64 5.87
N SER A 97 -18.77 -12.38 6.54
CA SER A 97 -19.09 -13.05 7.81
C SER A 97 -19.47 -12.04 8.90
N LEU A 98 -18.67 -10.99 9.06
CA LEU A 98 -18.93 -9.91 10.02
C LEU A 98 -20.25 -9.21 9.73
N ALA A 99 -20.57 -8.93 8.46
CA ALA A 99 -21.85 -8.36 8.07
C ALA A 99 -23.03 -9.29 8.41
N LYS A 100 -22.88 -10.61 8.22
CA LYS A 100 -23.89 -11.60 8.61
C LYS A 100 -24.09 -11.63 10.13
N MET A 101 -23.00 -11.59 10.89
CA MET A 101 -23.06 -11.55 12.36
C MET A 101 -23.73 -10.27 12.86
N ALA A 102 -23.40 -9.10 12.29
CA ALA A 102 -24.03 -7.84 12.64
C ALA A 102 -25.55 -7.85 12.42
N ARG A 103 -26.01 -8.43 11.30
CA ARG A 103 -27.46 -8.62 11.03
C ARG A 103 -28.11 -9.58 12.02
N ALA A 104 -27.44 -10.68 12.36
CA ALA A 104 -27.95 -11.63 13.34
C ALA A 104 -28.06 -11.00 14.73
N GLU A 105 -27.06 -10.20 15.12
CA GLU A 105 -27.07 -9.44 16.36
C GLU A 105 -28.23 -8.43 16.40
N GLU A 106 -28.42 -7.65 15.34
CA GLU A 106 -29.55 -6.71 15.23
C GLU A 106 -30.90 -7.43 15.38
N GLY A 107 -31.04 -8.59 14.70
CA GLY A 107 -32.22 -9.45 14.83
C GLY A 107 -32.46 -9.93 16.25
N ALA A 108 -31.40 -10.33 16.96
CA ALA A 108 -31.47 -10.76 18.35
C ALA A 108 -31.94 -9.62 19.27
N TRP A 109 -31.38 -8.41 19.12
CA TRP A 109 -31.82 -7.24 19.91
C TRP A 109 -33.27 -6.84 19.61
N ALA A 110 -33.70 -6.95 18.35
CA ALA A 110 -35.09 -6.73 18.00
C ALA A 110 -36.03 -7.76 18.65
N ALA A 111 -35.62 -9.04 18.72
CA ALA A 111 -36.37 -10.08 19.40
C ALA A 111 -36.45 -9.83 20.92
N VAL A 112 -35.34 -9.46 21.56
CA VAL A 112 -35.31 -9.04 22.97
C VAL A 112 -36.29 -7.89 23.21
N ARG A 113 -36.26 -6.85 22.37
CA ARG A 113 -37.18 -5.71 22.49
C ARG A 113 -38.66 -6.13 22.40
N ARG A 114 -39.01 -7.07 21.52
CA ARG A 114 -40.40 -7.55 21.36
C ARG A 114 -40.88 -8.31 22.59
N ALA A 115 -40.00 -9.07 23.24
CA ALA A 115 -40.32 -9.83 24.46
C ALA A 115 -40.53 -8.94 25.70
N LEU A 116 -40.07 -7.68 25.67
CA LEU A 116 -40.25 -6.73 26.78
C LEU A 116 -41.67 -6.18 26.87
N LYS A 117 -42.13 -5.94 28.11
CA LYS A 117 -43.38 -5.23 28.41
C LYS A 117 -43.32 -3.76 27.94
N PRO A 118 -44.45 -3.12 27.64
CA PRO A 118 -44.46 -1.74 27.13
C PRO A 118 -43.67 -0.73 27.97
N HIS A 119 -43.76 -0.82 29.30
CA HIS A 119 -43.04 0.09 30.22
C HIS A 119 -41.51 -0.14 30.23
N GLN A 120 -41.03 -1.33 29.86
CA GLN A 120 -39.61 -1.67 29.83
C GLN A 120 -38.93 -1.24 28.51
N ARG A 121 -39.70 -1.14 27.42
CA ARG A 121 -39.18 -0.82 26.08
C ARG A 121 -38.48 0.53 26.01
N LYS A 122 -39.00 1.54 26.72
CA LYS A 122 -38.40 2.89 26.76
C LYS A 122 -37.00 2.88 27.39
N GLY A 123 -36.81 2.10 28.45
CA GLY A 123 -35.49 1.92 29.09
C GLY A 123 -34.50 1.19 28.19
N PHE A 124 -34.95 0.12 27.53
CA PHE A 124 -34.16 -0.64 26.58
C PHE A 124 -33.72 0.20 25.37
N ASP A 125 -34.63 0.99 24.79
CA ASP A 125 -34.33 1.84 23.63
C ASP A 125 -33.27 2.91 24.00
N LYS A 126 -33.32 3.46 25.22
CA LYS A 126 -32.30 4.39 25.74
C LYS A 126 -30.94 3.70 25.88
N MET A 127 -30.91 2.51 26.49
CA MET A 127 -29.68 1.72 26.66
C MET A 127 -29.02 1.40 25.31
N MET A 128 -29.80 0.96 24.32
CA MET A 128 -29.26 0.65 22.98
C MET A 128 -28.81 1.90 22.23
N ALA A 129 -29.39 3.06 22.48
CA ALA A 129 -28.90 4.33 21.94
C ALA A 129 -27.54 4.72 22.54
N GLU A 130 -27.36 4.53 23.84
CA GLU A 130 -26.10 4.79 24.54
C GLU A 130 -24.98 3.82 24.10
N ARG A 131 -25.30 2.53 23.99
CA ARG A 131 -24.37 1.53 23.44
C ARG A 131 -23.85 1.94 22.05
N ARG A 132 -24.74 2.34 21.14
CA ARG A 132 -24.36 2.79 19.78
C ARG A 132 -23.51 4.07 19.79
N ARG A 133 -23.71 4.96 20.76
CA ARG A 133 -22.85 6.14 20.92
C ARG A 133 -21.43 5.72 21.33
N MET A 134 -21.30 4.83 22.30
CA MET A 134 -20.00 4.31 22.72
C MET A 134 -19.28 3.58 21.58
N GLU A 135 -19.98 2.72 20.83
CA GLU A 135 -19.37 2.00 19.70
C GLU A 135 -18.81 2.94 18.63
N ARG A 136 -19.52 4.04 18.32
CA ARG A 136 -19.01 5.08 17.42
C ARG A 136 -17.77 5.76 17.98
N PHE A 137 -17.80 6.16 19.25
CA PHE A 137 -16.66 6.77 19.91
C PHE A 137 -15.40 5.89 19.83
N TRP A 138 -15.51 4.61 20.17
CA TRP A 138 -14.40 3.66 20.08
C TRP A 138 -13.97 3.38 18.64
N SER A 139 -14.89 3.37 17.69
CA SER A 139 -14.57 3.28 16.26
C SER A 139 -13.74 4.48 15.80
N ASP A 140 -14.13 5.68 16.19
CA ASP A 140 -13.45 6.92 15.78
C ASP A 140 -12.06 7.01 16.41
N GLN A 141 -11.91 6.67 17.70
CA GLN A 141 -10.59 6.56 18.34
C GLN A 141 -9.66 5.55 17.64
N ARG A 142 -10.18 4.38 17.23
CA ARG A 142 -9.38 3.39 16.49
C ARG A 142 -8.95 3.89 15.12
N LYS A 143 -9.80 4.65 14.43
CA LYS A 143 -9.45 5.26 13.15
C LYS A 143 -8.39 6.35 13.32
N ASP A 144 -8.45 7.12 14.40
CA ASP A 144 -7.49 8.17 14.67
C ASP A 144 -6.12 7.59 15.10
N SER A 145 -6.10 6.52 15.88
CA SER A 145 -4.84 5.83 16.25
C SER A 145 -4.16 5.15 15.06
N MET A 146 -4.92 4.59 14.11
CA MET A 146 -4.37 4.02 12.87
C MET A 146 -3.81 5.07 11.89
N LYS A 147 -4.17 6.36 12.06
CA LYS A 147 -3.66 7.46 11.23
C LYS A 147 -2.34 8.04 11.75
N GLY A 148 -1.70 7.43 12.75
CA GLY A 148 -0.43 7.89 13.30
C GLY A 148 -0.53 9.22 14.05
N LYS A 149 -1.74 9.67 14.41
CA LYS A 149 -1.89 10.73 15.38
C LYS A 149 -1.75 10.11 16.75
N ASP A 150 -0.58 10.28 17.34
CA ASP A 150 -0.38 10.03 18.75
C ASP A 150 -1.45 10.82 19.53
N PRO A 151 -2.38 10.15 20.25
CA PRO A 151 -3.46 10.83 20.96
C PRO A 151 -2.93 11.69 22.12
N THR A 152 -1.64 11.62 22.43
CA THR A 152 -1.00 12.36 23.51
C THR A 152 -0.33 13.67 23.08
N GLY A 153 -0.23 13.97 21.78
CA GLY A 153 0.36 15.22 21.29
C GLY A 153 1.79 15.48 21.76
N LYS A 154 2.54 14.43 22.13
CA LYS A 154 3.95 14.54 22.47
C LYS A 154 4.78 14.01 21.32
N ASP A 155 5.64 14.87 20.79
CA ASP A 155 6.65 14.47 19.80
C ASP A 155 7.56 13.39 20.42
N PRO A 156 7.95 12.35 19.65
CA PRO A 156 8.91 11.37 20.14
C PRO A 156 10.28 12.04 20.33
N VAL A 157 10.81 11.88 21.54
CA VAL A 157 12.17 12.29 21.97
C VAL A 157 13.23 11.44 21.27
#